data_AF-A0A7G8WAQ4-F1
#
_entry.id   AF-A0A7G8WAQ4-F1
#
_cell.length_a   1.000
_cell.length_b   1.000
_cell.length_c   1.000
_cell.angle_alpha   90.00
_cell.angle_beta   90.00
_cell.angle_gamma   90.00
#
_symmetry.space_group_name_H-M   'P 1'
#
loop_
_entity.id
_entity.type
_entity.pdbx_description
1 polymer ?
#
loop_
_entity_poly.entity_id
_entity_poly.type
_entity_poly.pdbx_seq_one_letter_code
_entity_poly.pdbx_strand_id
1 'polypeptide(L)'
;MELELAQDLGTIKQRTKRSHFTKRGLLNSNYKRVVKYNFKKAKRRSIFAVRQRAKALKISRESLRVSMVLKVAVFVSVALLILF
;
A
#
# COMPACT_ATOMS: atom_id res chain seq x y z
N MET A 1 38.94 28.45 4.59
CA MET A 1 37.50 28.37 4.88
C MET A 1 36.66 28.39 3.60
N GLU A 2 36.89 29.33 2.68
CA GLU A 2 36.15 29.42 1.39
C GLU A 2 36.31 28.19 0.46
N LEU A 3 37.48 27.53 0.46
CA LEU A 3 37.72 26.36 -0.40
C LEU A 3 36.91 25.12 0.00
N GLU A 4 36.64 24.93 1.29
CA GLU A 4 35.87 23.78 1.78
C GLU A 4 34.39 23.90 1.41
N LEU A 5 33.84 25.12 1.43
CA LEU A 5 32.45 25.40 1.06
C LEU A 5 32.20 25.17 -0.45
N ALA A 6 33.18 25.50 -1.30
CA ALA A 6 33.10 25.26 -2.74
C ALA A 6 33.18 23.77 -3.10
N GLN A 7 34.00 22.98 -2.37
CA GLN A 7 34.04 21.53 -2.50
C GLN A 7 32.76 20.84 -2.00
N ASP A 8 32.17 21.34 -0.92
CA ASP A 8 30.90 20.81 -0.39
C ASP A 8 29.73 21.10 -1.33
N LEU A 9 29.64 22.31 -1.91
CA LEU A 9 28.66 22.61 -2.96
C LEU A 9 28.88 21.78 -4.24
N GLY A 10 30.15 21.53 -4.62
CA GLY A 10 30.50 20.70 -5.77
C GLY A 10 30.07 19.25 -5.61
N THR A 11 30.28 18.68 -4.41
CA THR A 11 29.88 17.30 -4.08
C THR A 11 28.36 17.15 -3.96
N ILE A 12 27.63 18.14 -3.44
CA ILE A 12 26.16 18.16 -3.40
C ILE A 12 25.57 18.24 -4.83
N LYS A 13 26.14 19.05 -5.73
CA LYS A 13 25.74 19.12 -7.14
C LYS A 13 26.03 17.83 -7.91
N GLN A 14 27.09 17.10 -7.57
CA GLN A 14 27.36 15.79 -8.17
C GLN A 14 26.41 14.71 -7.64
N ARG A 15 26.01 14.77 -6.36
CA ARG A 15 25.09 13.80 -5.76
C ARG A 15 23.67 13.88 -6.31
N THR A 16 23.22 15.07 -6.73
CA THR A 16 21.90 15.30 -7.33
C THR A 16 21.77 14.85 -8.79
N LYS A 17 22.89 14.59 -9.49
CA LYS A 17 22.89 14.11 -10.89
C LYS A 17 22.64 12.61 -11.07
N ARG A 18 22.50 11.82 -9.99
CA ARG A 18 22.04 10.42 -10.11
C ARG A 18 20.52 10.38 -10.06
N SER A 19 19.90 10.80 -11.15
CA SER A 19 18.54 10.37 -11.46
C SER A 19 18.56 8.84 -11.58
N HIS A 20 18.10 8.16 -10.53
CA HIS A 20 17.85 6.71 -10.53
C HIS A 20 16.64 6.33 -11.41
N PHE A 21 16.25 7.18 -12.36
CA PHE A 21 15.16 6.91 -13.28
C PHE A 21 15.63 5.94 -14.37
N THR A 22 15.69 4.67 -14.00
CA THR A 22 15.97 3.58 -14.94
C THR A 22 14.77 3.39 -15.87
N LYS A 23 14.99 3.16 -17.17
CA LYS A 23 13.92 2.80 -18.14
C LYS A 23 13.17 1.50 -17.79
N ARG A 24 13.61 0.76 -16.77
CA ARG A 24 12.84 -0.34 -16.16
C ARG A 24 11.72 0.33 -15.37
N GLY A 25 10.50 0.25 -15.88
CA GLY A 25 9.35 1.05 -15.42
C GLY A 25 9.25 1.22 -13.90
N LEU A 26 8.61 2.32 -13.47
CA LEU A 26 8.49 2.75 -12.07
C LEU A 26 8.23 1.63 -11.04
N LEU A 27 7.64 0.52 -11.48
CA LEU A 27 7.36 -0.70 -10.73
C LEU A 27 8.45 -1.79 -10.90
N ASN A 28 9.72 -1.43 -10.81
CA ASN A 28 10.81 -2.41 -10.70
C ASN A 28 10.64 -3.27 -9.43
N SER A 29 11.02 -4.55 -9.48
CA SER A 29 11.03 -5.48 -8.34
C SER A 29 11.70 -4.89 -7.08
N ASN A 30 12.72 -4.04 -7.25
CA ASN A 30 13.36 -3.34 -6.13
C ASN A 30 12.44 -2.28 -5.51
N TYR A 31 11.77 -1.45 -6.32
CA TYR A 31 10.76 -0.50 -5.84
C TYR A 31 9.61 -1.23 -5.11
N LYS A 32 9.12 -2.34 -5.67
CA LYS A 32 8.10 -3.18 -5.03
C LYS A 32 8.55 -3.69 -3.66
N ARG A 33 9.83 -4.07 -3.52
CA ARG A 33 10.40 -4.57 -2.27
C ARG A 33 10.52 -3.47 -1.22
N VAL A 34 11.00 -2.29 -1.61
CA VAL A 34 11.11 -1.10 -0.74
C VAL A 34 9.73 -0.64 -0.27
N VAL A 35 8.75 -0.54 -1.17
CA VAL A 35 7.37 -0.18 -0.82
C VAL A 35 6.76 -1.21 0.12
N LYS A 36 6.95 -2.52 -0.12
CA LYS A 36 6.44 -3.58 0.77
C LYS A 36 7.09 -3.55 2.15
N TYR A 37 8.40 -3.29 2.20
CA TYR A 37 9.13 -3.14 3.46
C TYR A 37 8.66 -1.92 4.23
N ASN A 38 8.59 -0.75 3.59
CA ASN A 38 8.08 0.48 4.19
C ASN A 38 6.62 0.34 4.60
N PHE A 39 5.80 -0.38 3.83
CA PHE A 39 4.42 -0.65 4.19
C PHE A 39 4.32 -1.50 5.48
N LYS A 40 5.19 -2.51 5.64
CA LYS A 40 5.25 -3.32 6.87
C LYS A 40 5.86 -2.57 8.05
N LYS A 41 6.89 -1.75 7.82
CA LYS A 41 7.60 -0.97 8.84
C LYS A 41 6.99 0.40 9.13
N ALA A 42 6.03 0.87 8.35
CA ALA A 42 5.39 2.16 8.53
C ALA A 42 4.80 2.23 9.94
N LYS A 43 5.42 3.08 10.77
CA LYS A 43 5.01 3.31 12.15
C LYS A 43 3.52 3.68 12.17
N ARG A 44 2.80 3.16 13.16
CA ARG A 44 1.34 3.35 13.36
C ARG A 44 0.87 4.81 13.41
N ARG A 45 1.78 5.78 13.49
CA ARG A 45 1.49 7.23 13.58
C ARG A 45 1.35 7.95 12.23
N SER A 46 1.54 7.27 11.09
CA SER A 46 1.31 7.91 9.78
C SER A 46 -0.17 7.93 9.41
N ILE A 47 -0.68 9.10 9.00
CA ILE A 47 -2.06 9.30 8.52
C ILE A 47 -2.41 8.32 7.38
N PHE A 48 -1.47 8.08 6.46
CA PHE A 48 -1.65 7.13 5.37
C PHE A 48 -1.82 5.70 5.90
N ALA A 49 -1.00 5.27 6.87
CA ALA A 49 -1.09 3.95 7.47
C ALA A 49 -2.41 3.76 8.24
N VAL A 50 -2.87 4.78 8.96
CA VAL A 50 -4.17 4.76 9.67
C VAL A 50 -5.32 4.65 8.67
N ARG A 51 -5.33 5.48 7.62
CA ARG A 51 -6.39 5.47 6.58
C ARG A 51 -6.42 4.13 5.83
N GLN A 52 -5.25 3.55 5.56
CA GLN A 52 -5.17 2.26 4.89
C GLN A 52 -5.63 1.10 5.80
N ARG A 53 -5.29 1.12 7.10
CA ARG A 53 -5.78 0.13 8.05
C ARG A 53 -7.29 0.21 8.24
N ALA A 54 -7.85 1.42 8.31
CA ALA A 54 -9.30 1.62 8.39
C ALA A 54 -10.01 1.04 7.15
N LYS A 55 -9.46 1.24 5.95
CA LYS A 55 -9.98 0.61 4.72
C LYS A 55 -9.85 -0.92 4.77
N ALA A 56 -8.72 -1.45 5.21
CA ALA A 56 -8.51 -2.90 5.33
C ALA A 56 -9.43 -3.55 6.36
N LEU A 57 -9.72 -2.86 7.48
CA LEU A 57 -10.68 -3.30 8.51
C LEU A 57 -12.12 -3.31 7.99
N LYS A 58 -12.55 -2.31 7.21
CA LYS A 58 -13.87 -2.34 6.55
C LYS A 58 -14.02 -3.50 5.57
N ILE A 59 -12.92 -3.89 4.92
CA ILE A 59 -12.85 -5.06 4.03
C ILE A 59 -12.61 -6.36 4.84
N SER A 60 -12.31 -6.27 6.14
CA SER A 60 -11.93 -7.43 6.92
C SER A 60 -13.15 -8.29 7.24
N ARG A 61 -13.03 -9.57 6.89
CA ARG A 61 -13.70 -10.82 7.33
C ARG A 61 -15.16 -10.79 7.83
N GLU A 62 -15.59 -9.80 8.59
CA GLU A 62 -16.97 -9.65 9.06
C GLU A 62 -17.90 -9.28 7.90
N SER A 63 -17.51 -8.31 7.06
CA SER A 63 -18.31 -7.96 5.87
C SER A 63 -18.42 -9.12 4.87
N LEU A 64 -17.35 -9.89 4.71
CA LEU A 64 -17.33 -11.12 3.92
C LEU A 64 -18.21 -12.22 4.51
N ARG A 65 -18.15 -12.44 5.83
CA ARG A 65 -18.98 -13.45 6.51
C ARG A 65 -20.45 -13.10 6.46
N VAL A 66 -20.83 -11.85 6.76
CA VAL A 66 -22.23 -11.40 6.72
C VAL A 66 -22.78 -11.48 5.29
N SER A 67 -21.99 -11.07 4.29
CA SER A 67 -22.37 -11.18 2.88
C SER A 67 -22.61 -12.63 2.45
N MET A 68 -21.75 -13.56 2.87
CA MET A 68 -21.88 -14.98 2.57
C MET A 68 -23.12 -15.60 3.24
N VAL A 69 -23.33 -15.33 4.53
CA VAL A 69 -24.52 -15.81 5.28
C VAL A 69 -25.79 -15.28 4.65
N LEU A 70 -25.84 -13.99 4.29
CA LEU A 70 -27.01 -13.39 3.65
C LEU A 70 -27.32 -14.04 2.30
N LYS A 71 -26.30 -14.30 1.46
CA LYS A 71 -26.49 -14.99 0.17
C LYS A 71 -27.04 -16.40 0.34
N VAL A 72 -26.51 -17.17 1.29
CA VAL A 72 -26.99 -18.53 1.57
C VAL A 72 -28.43 -18.49 2.09
N ALA A 73 -28.75 -17.58 3.02
CA ALA A 73 -30.10 -17.42 3.55
C ALA A 73 -31.12 -17.10 2.45
N VAL A 74 -30.79 -16.17 1.55
CA VAL A 74 -31.64 -15.84 0.39
C VAL A 74 -31.85 -17.07 -0.50
N PHE A 75 -30.78 -17.80 -0.83
CA PHE A 75 -30.88 -18.98 -1.69
C PHE A 75 -31.76 -20.07 -1.07
N VAL A 76 -31.60 -20.35 0.22
CA VAL A 76 -32.43 -21.33 0.95
C VAL A 76 -33.89 -20.87 1.00
N SER A 77 -34.15 -19.59 1.26
CA SER A 77 -35.53 -19.07 1.29
C SER A 77 -36.24 -19.21 -0.06
N VAL A 78 -35.55 -18.92 -1.17
CA VAL A 78 -36.10 -19.09 -2.51
C VAL A 78 -36.33 -20.56 -2.84
N ALA A 79 -35.41 -21.45 -2.48
CA ALA A 79 -35.57 -22.89 -2.68
C ALA A 79 -36.77 -23.44 -1.90
N LEU A 80 -36.98 -22.99 -0.67
CA LEU A 80 -38.14 -23.37 0.15
C LEU A 80 -39.46 -22.87 -0.46
N LEU A 81 -39.48 -21.65 -0.99
CA LEU A 81 -40.66 -21.08 -1.68
C LEU A 81 -41.00 -21.77 -3.01
N ILE A 82 -40.04 -22.42 -3.65
CA ILE A 82 -40.30 -23.21 -4.87
C ILE A 82 -40.73 -24.63 -4.52
N LEU A 83 -40.26 -25.16 -3.38
CA LEU A 83 -40.53 -26.52 -2.94
C LEU A 83 -41.92 -26.67 -2.29
N PHE A 84 -42.39 -25.61 -1.62
CA PHE A 84 -43.74 -25.50 -1.04
C PHE A 84 -44.69 -24.76 -1.98
#